data_AF-A0A820I970-F1
#
_entry.id   AF-A0A820I970-F1
#
_cell.length_a   1.000
_cell.length_b   1.000
_cell.length_c   1.000
_cell.angle_alpha   90.00
_cell.angle_beta   90.00
_cell.angle_gamma   90.00
#
_symmetry.space_group_name_H-M   'P 1'
#
loop_
_entity.id
_entity.type
_entity.pdbx_description
1 polymer ?
#
loop_
_entity_poly.entity_id
_entity_poly.type
_entity_poly.pdbx_seq_one_letter_code
_entity_poly.pdbx_strand_id
1 'polypeptide(L)'
;QWCIQYCQYIGARLIATAGTEEKRDFLREYYGIEHVFNSRDVSFVNEIREIFAEGIDVIINSLSGDLLKESIKLLSCHGHFVEWGKRDIYHKSNLSMFQLRSDCSFHVIDFASLAENVSPLIRLMLEEAIDLFVQCKLRAVQPTICYEPSQIIEALSRCNTGQVMGKTVFRISSSDQPLNIHKKQSNSLLKGVSDNRMFPSEVCNEGTILISGGFGGLGLTMSRWMIEERGVKHIALMSRRTLIELEQPSNPQYDEWLKLKRIIKEFNAHVDVVQADVTNFEEVYNLIERFNKSCYPIRGIIHSAVVLEDRTLNNLTQEHLSLVLPAKVRGAWYLHQATQLLHVPIHFFIMFSSIRNHLLEVSSSGYNAGNQFLDALAHYRCRKLHLPALSISLPAVNGAGMFHRHKEMLSTLKFTQGFELMPTITVFKLIEYFHQT
;
A
#
# COMPACT_ATOMS: atom_id res chain seq x y z
N GLN A 1 -10.23 5.56 28.38
CA GLN A 1 -9.26 5.58 29.49
C GLN A 1 -8.48 6.90 29.54
N TRP A 2 -7.71 7.29 28.52
CA TRP A 2 -7.07 8.63 28.47
C TRP A 2 -8.05 9.78 28.70
N CYS A 3 -9.15 9.79 27.94
CA CYS A 3 -10.24 10.73 28.10
C CYS A 3 -10.81 10.77 29.53
N ILE A 4 -11.02 9.60 30.14
CA ILE A 4 -11.54 9.48 31.52
C ILE A 4 -10.60 10.18 32.51
N GLN A 5 -9.30 9.89 32.44
CA GLN A 5 -8.32 10.49 33.35
C GLN A 5 -8.23 12.00 33.17
N TYR A 6 -8.27 12.49 31.92
CA TYR A 6 -8.25 13.92 31.64
C TYR A 6 -9.52 14.61 32.16
N CYS A 7 -10.70 14.03 31.92
CA CYS A 7 -11.96 14.52 32.46
C CYS A 7 -11.96 14.54 34.00
N GLN A 8 -11.39 13.54 34.66
CA GLN A 8 -11.22 13.53 36.11
C GLN A 8 -10.27 14.63 36.60
N TYR A 9 -9.17 14.84 35.88
CA TYR A 9 -8.21 15.90 36.18
C TYR A 9 -8.85 17.29 36.16
N ILE A 10 -9.73 17.56 35.19
CA ILE A 10 -10.47 18.83 35.09
C ILE A 10 -11.73 18.89 35.97
N GLY A 11 -12.05 17.81 36.70
CA GLY A 11 -13.21 17.76 37.61
C GLY A 11 -14.57 17.51 36.94
N ALA A 12 -14.59 16.96 35.73
CA ALA A 12 -15.83 16.65 35.02
C ALA A 12 -16.55 15.43 35.64
N ARG A 13 -17.89 15.48 35.69
CA ARG A 13 -18.73 14.33 36.04
C ARG A 13 -18.77 13.36 34.85
N LEU A 14 -18.38 12.11 35.09
CA LEU A 14 -18.22 11.13 34.04
C LEU A 14 -19.40 10.17 33.90
N ILE A 15 -19.73 9.89 32.64
CA ILE A 15 -20.59 8.80 32.21
C ILE A 15 -19.82 8.01 31.16
N ALA A 16 -19.85 6.69 31.25
CA ALA A 16 -19.15 5.83 30.30
C ALA A 16 -20.05 4.71 29.76
N THR A 17 -19.70 4.19 28.59
CA THR A 17 -20.33 3.00 28.01
C THR A 17 -19.28 1.94 27.71
N ALA A 18 -19.62 0.67 27.93
CA ALA A 18 -18.77 -0.45 27.52
C ALA A 18 -19.58 -1.72 27.19
N GLY A 19 -19.08 -2.49 26.22
CA GLY A 19 -19.84 -3.58 25.60
C GLY A 19 -19.85 -4.92 26.37
N THR A 20 -18.94 -5.14 27.32
CA THR A 20 -18.91 -6.34 28.16
C THR A 20 -19.03 -5.95 29.63
N GLU A 21 -19.59 -6.84 30.45
CA GLU A 21 -19.74 -6.61 31.89
C GLU A 21 -18.39 -6.40 32.58
N GLU A 22 -17.41 -7.26 32.30
CA GLU A 22 -16.02 -7.11 32.74
C GLU A 22 -15.44 -5.71 32.46
N LYS A 23 -15.70 -5.14 31.28
CA LYS A 23 -15.24 -3.78 30.93
C LYS A 23 -16.00 -2.71 31.72
N ARG A 24 -17.28 -2.92 32.01
CA ARG A 24 -18.08 -1.98 32.80
C ARG A 24 -17.63 -2.00 34.26
N ASP A 25 -17.41 -3.18 34.83
CA ASP A 25 -16.93 -3.32 36.21
C ASP A 25 -15.54 -2.73 36.38
N PHE A 26 -14.64 -2.96 35.41
CA PHE A 26 -13.34 -2.29 35.38
C PHE A 26 -13.46 -0.75 35.41
N LEU A 27 -14.39 -0.16 34.65
CA LEU A 27 -14.61 1.29 34.67
C LEU A 27 -15.14 1.78 36.02
N ARG A 28 -15.98 1.00 36.70
CA ARG A 28 -16.51 1.33 38.03
C ARG A 28 -15.43 1.21 39.10
N GLU A 29 -14.74 0.08 39.14
CA GLU A 29 -13.78 -0.25 40.20
C GLU A 29 -12.46 0.51 40.05
N TYR A 30 -11.89 0.53 38.85
CA TYR A 30 -10.56 1.11 38.63
C TYR A 30 -10.62 2.63 38.46
N TYR A 31 -11.63 3.14 37.75
CA TYR A 31 -11.77 4.57 37.49
C TYR A 31 -12.80 5.25 38.39
N GLY A 32 -13.56 4.53 39.22
CA GLY A 32 -14.54 5.15 40.11
C GLY A 32 -15.72 5.80 39.38
N ILE A 33 -16.03 5.36 38.15
CA ILE A 33 -17.15 5.91 37.38
C ILE A 33 -18.45 5.31 37.91
N GLU A 34 -19.30 6.14 38.50
CA GLU A 34 -20.59 5.72 39.07
C GLU A 34 -21.55 5.21 37.98
N HIS A 35 -21.66 5.94 36.87
CA HIS A 35 -22.63 5.69 35.80
C HIS A 35 -21.97 5.05 34.58
N VAL A 36 -22.10 3.72 34.47
CA VAL A 36 -21.52 2.93 33.36
C VAL A 36 -22.58 2.04 32.71
N PHE A 37 -22.81 2.24 31.41
CA PHE A 37 -23.91 1.62 30.64
C PHE A 37 -23.41 0.69 29.52
N ASN A 38 -24.33 -0.05 28.89
CA ASN A 38 -24.02 -0.94 27.77
C ASN A 38 -23.78 -0.13 26.47
N SER A 39 -22.72 -0.46 25.72
CA SER A 39 -22.39 0.22 24.45
C SER A 39 -22.81 -0.55 23.18
N ARG A 40 -23.47 -1.71 23.31
CA ARG A 40 -23.77 -2.60 22.16
C ARG A 40 -25.15 -2.38 21.56
N ASP A 41 -26.03 -1.70 22.28
CA ASP A 41 -27.40 -1.44 21.88
C ASP A 41 -27.81 -0.04 22.38
N VAL A 42 -29.04 0.36 22.09
CA VAL A 42 -29.55 1.71 22.38
C VAL A 42 -30.03 1.87 23.82
N SER A 43 -29.95 0.85 24.69
CA SER A 43 -30.53 0.91 26.03
C SER A 43 -29.95 2.04 26.88
N PHE A 44 -28.65 2.31 26.73
CA PHE A 44 -27.94 3.38 27.45
C PHE A 44 -28.58 4.75 27.27
N VAL A 45 -29.27 5.01 26.16
CA VAL A 45 -29.86 6.32 25.87
C VAL A 45 -31.02 6.61 26.82
N ASN A 46 -31.87 5.60 27.06
CA ASN A 46 -33.00 5.75 27.97
C ASN A 46 -32.52 5.77 29.42
N GLU A 47 -31.62 4.86 29.77
CA GLU A 47 -31.03 4.77 31.11
C GLU A 47 -30.31 6.07 31.50
N ILE A 48 -29.55 6.69 30.58
CA ILE A 48 -28.91 7.98 30.81
C ILE A 48 -29.97 9.08 30.99
N ARG A 49 -31.02 9.14 30.17
CA ARG A 49 -32.06 10.19 30.30
C ARG A 49 -32.84 10.12 31.60
N GLU A 50 -33.08 8.92 32.12
CA GLU A 50 -33.78 8.75 33.40
C GLU A 50 -32.98 9.36 34.56
N ILE A 51 -31.65 9.28 34.49
CA ILE A 51 -30.76 9.79 35.54
C ILE A 51 -30.35 11.25 35.27
N PHE A 52 -30.20 11.61 34.00
CA PHE A 52 -29.68 12.90 33.52
C PHE A 52 -30.70 13.55 32.58
N ALA A 53 -31.83 13.96 33.14
CA ALA A 53 -32.94 14.54 32.37
C ALA A 53 -32.57 15.83 31.61
N GLU A 54 -31.57 16.58 32.08
CA GLU A 54 -31.08 17.81 31.44
C GLU A 54 -30.15 17.56 30.24
N GLY A 55 -29.75 16.30 30.01
CA GLY A 55 -28.82 15.92 28.95
C GLY A 55 -27.35 16.02 29.36
N ILE A 56 -26.46 15.88 28.37
CA ILE A 56 -25.01 15.77 28.52
C ILE A 56 -24.31 16.91 27.78
N ASP A 57 -23.42 17.62 28.48
CA ASP A 57 -22.73 18.80 27.92
C ASP A 57 -21.70 18.44 26.87
N VAL A 58 -20.97 17.35 27.06
CA VAL A 58 -19.94 16.90 26.11
C VAL A 58 -20.06 15.40 25.88
N ILE A 59 -20.27 15.02 24.62
CA ILE A 59 -20.33 13.61 24.20
C ILE A 59 -19.13 13.32 23.33
N ILE A 60 -18.25 12.42 23.79
CA ILE A 60 -17.12 11.93 23.00
C ILE A 60 -17.51 10.57 22.40
N ASN A 61 -17.89 10.60 21.14
CA ASN A 61 -18.42 9.43 20.44
C ASN A 61 -17.34 8.64 19.68
N SER A 62 -17.50 7.33 19.72
CA SER A 62 -16.80 6.37 18.84
C SER A 62 -17.72 5.26 18.33
N LEU A 63 -19.02 5.34 18.62
CA LEU A 63 -20.04 4.42 18.15
C LEU A 63 -20.46 4.79 16.72
N SER A 64 -21.02 3.83 15.99
CA SER A 64 -21.38 4.01 14.57
C SER A 64 -22.84 3.69 14.30
N GLY A 65 -23.36 4.17 13.16
CA GLY A 65 -24.71 3.87 12.69
C GLY A 65 -25.79 4.43 13.62
N ASP A 66 -26.78 3.61 13.96
CA ASP A 66 -27.92 4.07 14.76
C ASP A 66 -27.51 4.45 16.19
N LEU A 67 -26.48 3.82 16.75
CA LEU A 67 -25.96 4.20 18.07
C LEU A 67 -25.44 5.65 18.08
N LEU A 68 -24.80 6.11 17.01
CA LEU A 68 -24.36 7.50 16.86
C LEU A 68 -25.57 8.44 16.83
N LYS A 69 -26.58 8.09 16.00
CA LYS A 69 -27.81 8.88 15.86
C LYS A 69 -28.63 8.95 17.14
N GLU A 70 -28.57 7.94 17.99
CA GLU A 70 -29.22 7.98 19.30
C GLU A 70 -28.37 8.74 20.33
N SER A 71 -27.03 8.60 20.28
CA SER A 71 -26.12 9.30 21.20
C SER A 71 -26.25 10.83 21.10
N ILE A 72 -26.38 11.39 19.89
CA ILE A 72 -26.52 12.84 19.73
C ILE A 72 -27.80 13.40 20.38
N LYS A 73 -28.81 12.56 20.61
CA LYS A 73 -30.05 12.98 21.27
C LYS A 73 -29.93 13.09 22.79
N LEU A 74 -28.77 12.75 23.35
CA LEU A 74 -28.44 12.93 24.77
C LEU A 74 -27.85 14.32 25.05
N LEU A 75 -27.52 15.09 24.02
CA LEU A 75 -26.84 16.36 24.16
C LEU A 75 -27.73 17.38 24.87
N SER A 76 -27.20 18.05 25.90
CA SER A 76 -27.87 19.18 26.55
C SER A 76 -27.88 20.41 25.63
N CYS A 77 -28.65 21.44 26.00
CA CYS A 77 -28.59 22.73 25.32
C CYS A 77 -27.16 23.28 25.39
N HIS A 78 -26.68 23.85 24.28
CA HIS A 78 -25.29 24.31 24.10
C HIS A 78 -24.22 23.21 24.17
N GLY A 79 -24.60 21.94 24.14
CA GLY A 79 -23.65 20.84 24.26
C GLY A 79 -22.76 20.64 23.03
N HIS A 80 -21.65 19.96 23.24
CA HIS A 80 -20.63 19.65 22.25
C HIS A 80 -20.56 18.15 21.97
N PHE A 81 -20.87 17.76 20.74
CA PHE A 81 -20.69 16.40 20.25
C PHE A 81 -19.35 16.29 19.53
N VAL A 82 -18.47 15.40 20.01
CA VAL A 82 -17.13 15.17 19.47
C VAL A 82 -17.07 13.77 18.86
N GLU A 83 -17.00 13.70 17.54
CA GLU A 83 -16.92 12.47 16.76
C GLU A 83 -15.46 12.06 16.50
N TRP A 84 -15.06 10.94 17.09
CA TRP A 84 -13.77 10.27 16.80
C TRP A 84 -13.97 9.09 15.81
N GLY A 85 -15.16 8.52 15.72
CA GLY A 85 -15.49 7.46 14.80
C GLY A 85 -15.37 7.92 13.34
N LYS A 86 -14.61 7.16 12.54
CA LYS A 86 -14.45 7.43 11.10
C LYS A 86 -15.56 6.80 10.25
N ARG A 87 -16.12 5.67 10.69
CA ARG A 87 -16.95 4.78 9.87
C ARG A 87 -18.09 5.52 9.15
N ASP A 88 -18.95 6.24 9.88
CA ASP A 88 -20.10 6.94 9.32
C ASP A 88 -19.71 8.09 8.37
N ILE A 89 -18.60 8.76 8.64
CA ILE A 89 -18.07 9.83 7.80
C ILE A 89 -17.67 9.29 6.43
N TYR A 90 -16.88 8.21 6.39
CA TYR A 90 -16.45 7.60 5.12
C TYR A 90 -17.61 6.91 4.37
N HIS A 91 -18.64 6.48 5.08
CA HIS A 91 -19.86 5.93 4.47
C HIS A 91 -20.88 6.99 4.04
N LYS A 92 -20.61 8.28 4.25
CA LYS A 92 -21.53 9.40 3.94
C LYS A 92 -22.90 9.22 4.62
N SER A 93 -22.90 8.75 5.86
CA SER A 93 -24.12 8.59 6.66
C SER A 93 -24.81 9.95 6.87
N ASN A 94 -26.14 9.95 6.87
CA ASN A 94 -26.93 11.14 7.17
C ASN A 94 -27.11 11.34 8.67
N LEU A 95 -26.99 12.58 9.13
CA LEU A 95 -27.26 13.01 10.50
C LEU A 95 -28.35 14.09 10.50
N SER A 96 -29.29 14.02 11.44
CA SER A 96 -30.38 14.98 11.53
C SER A 96 -29.92 16.30 12.15
N MET A 97 -30.00 17.39 11.37
CA MET A 97 -29.70 18.75 11.83
C MET A 97 -30.61 19.22 12.98
N PHE A 98 -31.79 18.61 13.14
CA PHE A 98 -32.72 18.97 14.21
C PHE A 98 -32.10 18.82 15.60
N GLN A 99 -31.13 17.92 15.79
CA GLN A 99 -30.47 17.75 17.08
C GLN A 99 -29.52 18.88 17.44
N LEU A 100 -29.14 19.74 16.48
CA LEU A 100 -28.28 20.90 16.71
C LEU A 100 -29.07 22.19 16.99
N ARG A 101 -30.41 22.12 17.00
CA ARG A 101 -31.29 23.29 17.16
C ARG A 101 -31.12 24.07 18.46
N SER A 102 -30.55 23.45 19.49
CA SER A 102 -30.38 24.03 20.83
C SER A 102 -28.98 24.64 20.99
N ASP A 103 -28.48 25.32 19.96
CA ASP A 103 -27.13 25.90 19.88
C ASP A 103 -26.00 24.89 20.16
N CYS A 104 -26.22 23.63 19.77
CA CYS A 104 -25.24 22.58 19.97
C CYS A 104 -24.19 22.55 18.84
N SER A 105 -22.99 22.11 19.17
CA SER A 105 -21.88 21.98 18.20
C SER A 105 -21.57 20.51 17.90
N PHE A 106 -21.23 20.23 16.64
CA PHE A 106 -20.75 18.91 16.19
C PHE A 106 -19.33 19.03 15.64
N HIS A 107 -18.37 18.39 16.29
CA HIS A 107 -16.95 18.44 15.96
C HIS A 107 -16.47 17.08 15.47
N VAL A 108 -15.86 17.05 14.28
CA VAL A 108 -15.17 15.86 13.78
C VAL A 108 -13.68 16.02 14.03
N ILE A 109 -13.06 15.03 14.69
CA ILE A 109 -11.62 15.05 14.96
C ILE A 109 -10.92 13.90 14.23
N ASP A 110 -10.04 14.24 13.28
CA ASP A 110 -9.14 13.29 12.63
C ASP A 110 -7.68 13.50 13.04
N PHE A 111 -7.24 12.75 14.05
CA PHE A 111 -5.85 12.77 14.50
C PHE A 111 -4.83 12.29 13.45
N ALA A 112 -5.22 11.47 12.48
CA ALA A 112 -4.29 11.00 11.44
C ALA A 112 -3.92 12.14 10.48
N SER A 113 -4.93 12.91 10.04
CA SER A 113 -4.72 14.13 9.22
C SER A 113 -3.91 15.20 9.98
N LEU A 114 -4.17 15.34 11.28
CA LEU A 114 -3.41 16.22 12.15
C LEU A 114 -1.93 15.80 12.27
N ALA A 115 -1.63 14.50 12.33
CA ALA A 115 -0.26 14.00 12.44
C ALA A 115 0.57 14.17 11.14
N GLU A 116 -0.07 14.18 9.97
CA GLU A 116 0.59 14.39 8.68
C GLU A 116 1.12 15.82 8.52
N ASN A 117 0.51 16.80 9.20
CA ASN A 117 0.93 18.20 9.21
C ASN A 117 1.01 18.69 10.66
N VAL A 118 2.16 18.47 11.32
CA VAL A 118 2.37 18.84 12.73
C VAL A 118 2.21 20.36 12.91
N SER A 119 0.99 20.77 13.23
CA SER A 119 0.64 22.15 13.57
C SER A 119 1.27 22.54 14.91
N PRO A 120 1.63 23.82 15.12
CA PRO A 120 2.05 24.32 16.43
C PRO A 120 1.07 23.95 17.56
N LEU A 121 -0.22 23.84 17.27
CA LEU A 121 -1.24 23.43 18.24
C LEU A 121 -1.04 21.98 18.73
N ILE A 122 -0.71 21.04 17.84
CA ILE A 122 -0.50 19.63 18.20
C ILE A 122 0.72 19.50 19.11
N ARG A 123 1.76 20.27 18.80
CA ARG A 123 2.95 20.31 19.64
C ARG A 123 2.62 20.79 21.05
N LEU A 124 1.89 21.90 21.19
CA LEU A 124 1.45 22.41 22.49
C LEU A 124 0.60 21.39 23.25
N MET A 125 -0.36 20.74 22.58
CA MET A 125 -1.19 19.70 23.20
C MET A 125 -0.37 18.48 23.66
N LEU A 126 0.65 18.09 22.89
CA LEU A 126 1.55 16.99 23.28
C LEU A 126 2.44 17.37 24.46
N GLU A 127 2.99 18.59 24.47
CA GLU A 127 3.80 19.11 25.58
C GLU A 127 2.96 19.15 26.87
N GLU A 128 1.75 19.70 26.81
CA GLU A 128 0.81 19.70 27.94
C GLU A 128 0.46 18.29 28.42
N ALA A 129 0.17 17.37 27.49
CA ALA A 129 -0.11 15.99 27.84
C ALA A 129 1.09 15.37 28.59
N ILE A 130 2.31 15.51 28.06
CA ILE A 130 3.54 15.01 28.69
C ILE A 130 3.72 15.59 30.09
N ASP A 131 3.51 16.89 30.27
CA ASP A 131 3.63 17.53 31.58
C ASP A 131 2.65 16.94 32.60
N LEU A 132 1.42 16.63 32.19
CA LEU A 132 0.45 15.99 33.07
C LEU A 132 0.86 14.56 33.48
N PHE A 133 1.59 13.83 32.63
CA PHE A 133 2.20 12.56 33.02
C PHE A 133 3.36 12.75 33.99
N VAL A 134 4.26 13.70 33.71
CA VAL A 134 5.42 13.99 34.56
C VAL A 134 4.97 14.40 35.96
N GLN A 135 3.90 15.19 36.05
CA GLN A 135 3.28 15.61 37.30
C GLN A 135 2.40 14.52 37.96
N CYS A 136 2.35 13.31 37.40
CA CYS A 136 1.54 12.20 37.87
C CYS A 136 0.04 12.50 37.96
N LYS A 137 -0.45 13.49 37.20
CA LYS A 137 -1.88 13.82 37.07
C LYS A 137 -2.59 12.84 36.15
N LEU A 138 -1.88 12.33 35.15
CA LEU A 138 -2.31 11.21 34.32
C LEU A 138 -1.40 10.02 34.53
N ARG A 139 -1.95 8.81 34.36
CA ARG A 139 -1.23 7.53 34.50
C ARG A 139 -1.38 6.70 33.23
N ALA A 140 -0.48 5.75 33.04
CA ALA A 140 -0.58 4.79 31.95
C ALA A 140 -1.93 4.04 32.01
N VAL A 141 -2.53 3.84 30.83
CA VAL A 141 -3.78 3.09 30.66
C VAL A 141 -3.63 1.63 31.07
N GLN A 142 -4.69 1.01 31.56
CA GLN A 142 -4.66 -0.35 32.10
C GLN A 142 -5.69 -1.27 31.44
N PRO A 143 -5.36 -2.57 31.25
CA PRO A 143 -4.02 -3.12 31.34
C PRO A 143 -3.13 -2.61 30.19
N THR A 144 -1.88 -2.28 30.50
CA THR A 144 -0.84 -2.17 29.46
C THR A 144 -0.23 -3.56 29.26
N ILE A 145 -0.60 -4.21 28.15
CA ILE A 145 -0.11 -5.54 27.80
C ILE A 145 1.13 -5.37 26.93
N CYS A 146 2.28 -5.70 27.49
CA CYS A 146 3.55 -5.68 26.78
C CYS A 146 3.78 -7.02 26.08
N TYR A 147 3.99 -6.95 24.77
CA TYR A 147 4.45 -8.06 23.95
C TYR A 147 5.90 -7.83 23.58
N GLU A 148 6.67 -8.91 23.50
CA GLU A 148 7.90 -8.87 22.75
C GLU A 148 7.57 -8.77 21.25
N PRO A 149 8.46 -8.23 20.40
CA PRO A 149 8.13 -8.07 18.99
C PRO A 149 7.78 -9.44 18.37
N SER A 150 8.19 -10.55 18.99
CA SER A 150 8.02 -11.91 18.48
C SER A 150 6.61 -12.41 18.48
N GLN A 151 5.79 -11.75 19.27
CA GLN A 151 4.41 -12.09 19.50
C GLN A 151 3.48 -11.18 18.69
N ILE A 152 3.99 -10.49 17.66
CA ILE A 152 3.19 -9.53 16.86
C ILE A 152 1.92 -10.16 16.27
N ILE A 153 1.99 -11.41 15.80
CA ILE A 153 0.82 -12.10 15.24
C ILE A 153 -0.22 -12.35 16.34
N GLU A 154 0.22 -12.83 17.51
CA GLU A 154 -0.65 -13.07 18.67
C GLU A 154 -1.31 -11.77 19.14
N ALA A 155 -0.52 -10.71 19.29
CA ALA A 155 -0.97 -9.39 19.70
C ALA A 155 -2.02 -8.81 18.73
N LEU A 156 -1.76 -8.86 17.42
CA LEU A 156 -2.70 -8.38 16.40
C LEU A 156 -3.98 -9.23 16.33
N SER A 157 -3.86 -10.56 16.46
CA SER A 157 -5.00 -11.47 16.51
C SER A 157 -5.92 -11.12 17.69
N ARG A 158 -5.35 -10.90 18.89
CA ARG A 158 -6.12 -10.48 20.06
C ARG A 158 -6.79 -9.12 19.84
N CYS A 159 -6.11 -8.13 19.27
CA CYS A 159 -6.70 -6.83 18.95
C CYS A 159 -7.95 -6.94 18.04
N ASN A 160 -7.93 -7.84 17.04
CA ASN A 160 -9.04 -8.00 16.10
C ASN A 160 -10.30 -8.62 16.72
N THR A 161 -10.18 -9.37 17.81
CA THR A 161 -11.34 -9.99 18.48
C THR A 161 -12.19 -9.00 19.29
N GLY A 162 -11.75 -7.75 19.45
CA GLY A 162 -12.43 -6.76 20.30
C GLY A 162 -12.39 -7.07 21.80
N GLN A 163 -11.66 -8.12 22.21
CA GLN A 163 -11.53 -8.57 23.59
C GLN A 163 -10.46 -7.80 24.37
N VAL A 164 -9.63 -7.00 23.69
CA VAL A 164 -8.56 -6.24 24.37
C VAL A 164 -9.16 -5.08 25.16
N MET A 165 -8.70 -4.94 26.41
CA MET A 165 -8.88 -3.79 27.28
C MET A 165 -7.51 -3.09 27.41
N GLY A 166 -7.50 -1.76 27.53
CA GLY A 166 -6.25 -1.00 27.73
C GLY A 166 -5.42 -0.84 26.45
N LYS A 167 -4.09 -1.02 26.57
CA LYS A 167 -3.14 -0.75 25.48
C LYS A 167 -2.20 -1.93 25.27
N THR A 168 -2.14 -2.39 24.03
CA THR A 168 -1.11 -3.31 23.54
C THR A 168 0.13 -2.51 23.18
N VAL A 169 1.27 -2.85 23.78
CA VAL A 169 2.58 -2.20 23.54
C VAL A 169 3.59 -3.26 23.15
N PHE A 170 4.46 -2.94 22.20
CA PHE A 170 5.62 -3.77 21.88
C PHE A 170 6.85 -3.17 22.54
N ARG A 171 7.54 -3.96 23.36
CA ARG A 171 8.85 -3.56 23.87
C ARG A 171 9.86 -3.81 22.74
N ILE A 172 10.63 -2.80 22.39
CA ILE A 172 11.70 -2.92 21.40
C ILE A 172 12.99 -2.52 22.11
N SER A 173 13.92 -3.47 22.22
CA SER A 173 15.28 -3.29 22.71
C SER A 173 16.27 -3.28 21.55
N SER A 174 17.39 -2.57 21.72
CA SER A 174 18.51 -2.62 20.78
C SER A 174 19.17 -4.00 20.68
N SER A 175 18.94 -4.87 21.68
CA SER A 175 19.37 -6.26 21.70
C SER A 175 18.37 -7.22 21.03
N ASP A 176 17.18 -6.75 20.68
CA ASP A 176 16.16 -7.62 20.08
C ASP A 176 16.60 -8.00 18.67
N GLN A 177 16.69 -9.31 18.42
CA GLN A 177 16.94 -9.79 17.08
C GLN A 177 15.72 -9.44 16.21
N PRO A 178 15.93 -8.91 14.99
CA PRO A 178 14.83 -8.57 14.10
C PRO A 178 13.99 -9.81 13.90
N LEU A 179 12.70 -9.67 14.17
CA LEU A 179 11.83 -10.79 14.02
C LEU A 179 11.65 -11.16 12.58
N ASN A 180 12.21 -12.32 12.28
CA ASN A 180 11.70 -13.22 11.27
C ASN A 180 10.30 -13.66 11.73
N ILE A 181 9.31 -12.77 11.64
CA ILE A 181 7.90 -13.13 11.57
C ILE A 181 7.86 -14.23 10.53
N HIS A 182 7.56 -15.46 10.96
CA HIS A 182 7.73 -16.66 10.17
C HIS A 182 7.37 -16.43 8.69
N LYS A 183 8.40 -16.17 7.86
CA LYS A 183 8.63 -16.99 6.68
C LYS A 183 8.29 -18.40 7.13
N LYS A 184 7.23 -18.99 6.56
CA LYS A 184 6.96 -20.42 6.67
C LYS A 184 8.32 -21.12 6.68
N GLN A 185 8.60 -21.84 7.76
CA GLN A 185 9.87 -22.54 8.00
C GLN A 185 10.36 -23.18 6.70
N SER A 186 11.38 -22.58 6.07
CA SER A 186 12.36 -23.35 5.33
C SER A 186 13.43 -23.69 6.35
N ASN A 187 13.50 -24.96 6.70
CA ASN A 187 14.49 -25.50 7.61
C ASN A 187 15.90 -25.11 7.14
N SER A 188 16.51 -24.13 7.81
CA SER A 188 17.95 -23.87 7.75
C SER A 188 18.66 -24.81 8.73
N LEU A 189 18.68 -26.08 8.35
CA LEU A 189 19.76 -26.99 8.66
C LEU A 189 20.29 -27.40 7.31
N LEU A 190 21.23 -26.62 6.77
CA LEU A 190 22.25 -27.00 5.79
C LEU A 190 23.00 -25.73 5.38
N LYS A 191 24.31 -25.69 5.67
CA LYS A 191 25.25 -24.80 5.01
C LYS A 191 25.04 -24.95 3.49
N GLY A 192 24.65 -23.88 2.81
CA GLY A 192 24.59 -23.83 1.34
C GLY A 192 23.27 -23.38 0.69
N VAL A 193 22.34 -22.72 1.40
CA VAL A 193 21.09 -22.25 0.78
C VAL A 193 21.19 -20.79 0.32
N SER A 194 20.86 -20.56 -0.95
CA SER A 194 20.81 -19.27 -1.65
C SER A 194 19.96 -18.22 -0.92
N ASP A 195 20.44 -16.98 -0.94
CA ASP A 195 19.69 -15.81 -0.48
C ASP A 195 18.44 -15.59 -1.35
N ASN A 196 17.27 -16.07 -0.88
CA ASN A 196 15.98 -15.96 -1.59
C ASN A 196 15.38 -14.53 -1.60
N ARG A 197 16.18 -13.48 -1.35
CA ARG A 197 15.74 -12.10 -1.60
C ARG A 197 15.61 -11.90 -3.12
N MET A 198 14.69 -11.02 -3.53
CA MET A 198 14.61 -10.60 -4.94
C MET A 198 15.87 -9.83 -5.38
N PHE A 199 16.47 -9.10 -4.43
CA PHE A 199 17.66 -8.29 -4.61
C PHE A 199 18.76 -8.74 -3.62
N PRO A 200 19.38 -9.92 -3.82
CA PRO A 200 20.58 -10.30 -3.07
C PRO A 200 21.76 -9.41 -3.48
N SER A 201 22.85 -9.46 -2.72
CA SER A 201 24.04 -8.64 -2.98
C SER A 201 24.61 -8.82 -4.38
N GLU A 202 24.56 -10.04 -4.93
CA GLU A 202 24.96 -10.34 -6.31
C GLU A 202 24.13 -9.53 -7.33
N VAL A 203 22.80 -9.50 -7.18
CA VAL A 203 21.93 -8.71 -8.06
C VAL A 203 22.16 -7.20 -7.86
N CYS A 204 22.35 -6.74 -6.62
CA CYS A 204 22.50 -5.31 -6.36
C CYS A 204 23.85 -4.76 -6.83
N ASN A 205 24.95 -5.48 -6.61
CA ASN A 205 26.31 -4.95 -6.79
C ASN A 205 27.04 -5.50 -8.03
N GLU A 206 26.70 -6.72 -8.47
CA GLU A 206 27.48 -7.46 -9.47
C GLU A 206 26.63 -7.84 -10.69
N GLY A 207 25.33 -7.56 -10.67
CA GLY A 207 24.37 -7.94 -11.69
C GLY A 207 23.70 -6.75 -12.37
N THR A 208 23.42 -6.89 -13.65
CA THR A 208 22.59 -5.96 -14.41
C THR A 208 21.13 -6.41 -14.40
N ILE A 209 20.22 -5.47 -14.14
CA ILE A 209 18.78 -5.69 -14.33
C ILE A 209 18.36 -5.12 -15.69
N LEU A 210 17.90 -6.00 -16.58
CA LEU A 210 17.40 -5.61 -17.90
C LEU A 210 15.91 -5.26 -17.83
N ILE A 211 15.53 -4.08 -18.29
CA ILE A 211 14.14 -3.62 -18.38
C ILE A 211 13.77 -3.33 -19.83
N SER A 212 12.92 -4.17 -20.42
CA SER A 212 12.33 -3.89 -21.74
C SER A 212 11.13 -2.95 -21.62
N GLY A 213 11.01 -2.01 -22.55
CA GLY A 213 10.14 -0.86 -22.37
C GLY A 213 10.69 0.11 -21.31
N GLY A 214 12.01 0.18 -21.16
CA GLY A 214 12.69 0.91 -20.09
C GLY A 214 12.43 2.42 -20.07
N PHE A 215 12.05 3.00 -21.21
CA PHE A 215 11.64 4.41 -21.31
C PHE A 215 10.17 4.65 -20.99
N GLY A 216 9.39 3.61 -20.68
CA GLY A 216 8.04 3.76 -20.18
C GLY A 216 8.06 4.32 -18.76
N GLY A 217 6.98 5.00 -18.35
CA GLY A 217 6.87 5.57 -17.00
C GLY A 217 7.17 4.54 -15.91
N LEU A 218 6.59 3.34 -16.01
CA LEU A 218 6.82 2.27 -15.03
C LEU A 218 8.28 1.78 -15.03
N GLY A 219 8.93 1.66 -16.19
CA GLY A 219 10.33 1.27 -16.30
C GLY A 219 11.27 2.28 -15.63
N LEU A 220 11.08 3.57 -15.90
CA LEU A 220 11.88 4.65 -15.30
C LEU A 220 11.67 4.74 -13.79
N THR A 221 10.41 4.75 -13.33
CA THR A 221 10.10 4.86 -11.91
C THR A 221 10.54 3.64 -11.13
N MET A 222 10.47 2.44 -11.72
CA MET A 222 10.99 1.24 -11.06
C MET A 222 12.51 1.22 -11.02
N SER A 223 13.19 1.70 -12.06
CA SER A 223 14.65 1.85 -12.05
C SER A 223 15.09 2.76 -10.91
N ARG A 224 14.41 3.91 -10.78
CA ARG A 224 14.66 4.86 -9.69
C ARG A 224 14.51 4.18 -8.33
N TRP A 225 13.38 3.51 -8.12
CA TRP A 225 13.10 2.81 -6.87
C TRP A 225 14.12 1.72 -6.56
N MET A 226 14.53 0.91 -7.55
CA MET A 226 15.54 -0.14 -7.35
C MET A 226 16.91 0.43 -6.95
N ILE A 227 17.30 1.57 -7.52
CA ILE A 227 18.56 2.24 -7.16
C ILE A 227 18.47 2.84 -5.75
N GLU A 228 17.43 3.64 -5.50
CA GLU A 228 17.25 4.44 -4.27
C GLU A 228 16.96 3.56 -3.05
N GLU A 229 16.09 2.56 -3.18
CA GLU A 229 15.55 1.80 -2.05
C GLU A 229 16.17 0.41 -1.91
N ARG A 230 16.77 -0.14 -2.96
CA ARG A 230 17.34 -1.50 -2.98
C ARG A 230 18.84 -1.53 -3.29
N GLY A 231 19.44 -0.39 -3.61
CA GLY A 231 20.87 -0.28 -3.84
C GLY A 231 21.35 -0.96 -5.12
N VAL A 232 20.47 -1.19 -6.10
CA VAL A 232 20.86 -1.71 -7.41
C VAL A 232 21.83 -0.74 -8.09
N LYS A 233 22.97 -1.26 -8.54
CA LYS A 233 24.04 -0.48 -9.17
C LYS A 233 24.01 -0.52 -10.69
N HIS A 234 23.50 -1.58 -11.34
CA HIS A 234 23.54 -1.71 -12.79
C HIS A 234 22.15 -2.00 -13.37
N ILE A 235 21.67 -1.13 -14.26
CA ILE A 235 20.39 -1.30 -14.96
C ILE A 235 20.59 -1.08 -16.45
N ALA A 236 20.01 -1.96 -17.27
CA ALA A 236 19.93 -1.78 -18.72
C ALA A 236 18.50 -1.42 -19.13
N LEU A 237 18.29 -0.21 -19.65
CA LEU A 237 17.02 0.27 -20.18
C LEU A 237 16.95 -0.01 -21.68
N MET A 238 16.16 -1.01 -22.06
CA MET A 238 15.92 -1.38 -23.45
C MET A 238 14.65 -0.70 -23.99
N SER A 239 14.79 0.00 -25.10
CA SER A 239 13.68 0.71 -25.76
C SER A 239 13.90 0.82 -27.27
N ARG A 240 12.81 0.84 -28.05
CA ARG A 240 12.89 1.16 -29.50
C ARG A 240 13.20 2.65 -29.74
N ARG A 241 12.72 3.49 -28.83
CA ARG A 241 12.92 4.95 -28.87
C ARG A 241 14.36 5.28 -28.56
N THR A 242 14.88 6.33 -29.18
CA THR A 242 16.25 6.81 -28.96
C THR A 242 16.35 7.63 -27.68
N LEU A 243 17.55 7.72 -27.11
CA LEU A 243 17.80 8.61 -25.97
C LEU A 243 17.47 10.08 -26.33
N ILE A 244 17.77 10.48 -27.57
CA ILE A 244 17.47 11.83 -28.07
C ILE A 244 15.97 12.12 -27.96
N GLU A 245 15.10 11.18 -28.32
CA GLU A 245 13.65 11.33 -28.17
C GLU A 245 13.21 11.40 -26.71
N LEU A 246 13.85 10.65 -25.81
CA LEU A 246 13.56 10.70 -24.37
C LEU A 246 13.96 12.03 -23.73
N GLU A 247 15.05 12.63 -24.21
CA GLU A 247 15.60 13.89 -23.69
C GLU A 247 14.95 15.15 -24.27
N GLN A 248 13.97 15.00 -25.17
CA GLN A 248 13.16 16.13 -25.59
C GLN A 248 12.22 16.55 -24.45
N PRO A 249 12.15 17.85 -24.08
CA PRO A 249 11.24 18.34 -23.04
C PRO A 249 9.75 18.08 -23.34
N SER A 250 9.39 17.91 -24.61
CA SER A 250 8.04 17.53 -25.03
C SER A 250 7.70 16.06 -24.75
N ASN A 251 8.68 15.23 -24.43
CA ASN A 251 8.47 13.83 -24.13
C ASN A 251 7.73 13.69 -22.78
N PRO A 252 6.59 12.98 -22.71
CA PRO A 252 5.84 12.84 -21.46
C PRO A 252 6.61 12.11 -20.33
N GLN A 253 7.74 11.47 -20.65
CA GLN A 253 8.60 10.78 -19.69
C GLN A 253 9.86 11.58 -19.31
N TYR A 254 10.02 12.80 -19.84
CA TYR A 254 11.18 13.65 -19.61
C TYR A 254 11.43 13.93 -18.12
N ASP A 255 10.40 14.30 -17.36
CA ASP A 255 10.53 14.59 -15.93
C ASP A 255 10.98 13.37 -15.11
N GLU A 256 10.44 12.19 -15.41
CA GLU A 256 10.85 10.95 -14.74
C GLU A 256 12.28 10.56 -15.14
N TRP A 257 12.69 10.81 -16.38
CA TRP A 257 14.08 10.63 -16.82
C TRP A 257 15.04 11.57 -16.07
N LEU A 258 14.68 12.84 -15.88
CA LEU A 258 15.48 13.79 -15.10
C LEU A 258 15.63 13.35 -13.64
N LYS A 259 14.54 12.86 -13.01
CA LYS A 259 14.58 12.30 -11.66
C LYS A 259 15.49 11.08 -11.58
N LEU A 260 15.42 10.19 -12.57
CA LEU A 260 16.31 9.02 -12.63
C LEU A 260 17.77 9.46 -12.78
N LYS A 261 18.10 10.41 -13.67
CA LYS A 261 19.47 10.95 -13.81
C LYS A 261 20.03 11.50 -12.49
N ARG A 262 19.21 12.18 -11.69
CA ARG A 262 19.62 12.66 -10.36
C ARG A 262 19.98 11.49 -9.43
N ILE A 263 19.11 10.48 -9.36
CA ILE A 263 19.30 9.31 -8.50
C ILE A 263 20.50 8.46 -8.94
N ILE A 264 20.73 8.31 -10.25
CA ILE A 264 21.93 7.66 -10.79
C ILE A 264 23.19 8.31 -10.22
N LYS A 265 23.27 9.65 -10.23
CA LYS A 265 24.42 10.40 -9.72
C LYS A 265 24.55 10.29 -8.20
N GLU A 266 23.44 10.42 -7.48
CA GLU A 266 23.41 10.42 -6.00
C GLU A 266 23.83 9.07 -5.41
N PHE A 267 23.41 7.96 -6.03
CA PHE A 267 23.68 6.61 -5.54
C PHE A 267 24.87 5.93 -6.23
N ASN A 268 25.59 6.64 -7.10
CA ASN A 268 26.69 6.12 -7.91
C ASN A 268 26.29 4.81 -8.63
N ALA A 269 25.16 4.85 -9.34
CA ALA A 269 24.67 3.76 -10.15
C ALA A 269 25.02 3.98 -11.63
N HIS A 270 24.93 2.92 -12.41
CA HIS A 270 25.19 2.88 -13.85
C HIS A 270 23.92 2.42 -14.58
N VAL A 271 23.47 3.23 -15.53
CA VAL A 271 22.30 2.92 -16.35
C VAL A 271 22.67 2.94 -17.81
N ASP A 272 22.70 1.76 -18.42
CA ASP A 272 22.94 1.57 -19.85
C ASP A 272 21.63 1.76 -20.61
N VAL A 273 21.61 2.74 -21.49
CA VAL A 273 20.49 2.96 -22.41
C VAL A 273 20.77 2.20 -23.70
N VAL A 274 19.92 1.22 -24.02
CA VAL A 274 20.10 0.41 -25.22
C VAL A 274 18.89 0.53 -26.14
N GLN A 275 19.16 1.03 -27.35
CA GLN A 275 18.17 1.06 -28.41
C GLN A 275 18.08 -0.33 -29.04
N ALA A 276 16.94 -1.01 -28.84
CA ALA A 276 16.66 -2.31 -29.44
C ALA A 276 15.15 -2.61 -29.42
N ASP A 277 14.68 -3.40 -30.40
CA ASP A 277 13.32 -3.92 -30.45
C ASP A 277 13.24 -5.29 -29.78
N VAL A 278 12.46 -5.38 -28.71
CA VAL A 278 12.22 -6.66 -27.99
C VAL A 278 11.54 -7.71 -28.88
N THR A 279 10.92 -7.28 -29.97
CA THR A 279 10.26 -8.14 -30.96
C THR A 279 11.20 -8.58 -32.09
N ASN A 280 12.50 -8.24 -32.02
CA ASN A 280 13.55 -8.78 -32.87
C ASN A 280 14.44 -9.72 -32.05
N PHE A 281 14.44 -11.01 -32.40
CA PHE A 281 15.18 -12.02 -31.64
C PHE A 281 16.69 -11.78 -31.66
N GLU A 282 17.26 -11.41 -32.81
CA GLU A 282 18.70 -11.17 -32.94
C GLU A 282 19.17 -10.01 -32.06
N GLU A 283 18.39 -8.92 -32.01
CA GLU A 283 18.69 -7.78 -31.14
C GLU A 283 18.63 -8.16 -29.65
N VAL A 284 17.62 -8.92 -29.24
CA VAL A 284 17.49 -9.43 -27.86
C VAL A 284 18.63 -10.37 -27.51
N TYR A 285 18.96 -11.32 -28.40
CA TYR A 285 20.02 -12.29 -28.20
C TYR A 285 21.37 -11.60 -28.05
N ASN A 286 21.73 -10.74 -29.00
CA ASN A 286 23.01 -10.01 -29.00
C ASN A 286 23.14 -9.08 -27.78
N LEU A 287 22.05 -8.44 -27.37
CA LEU A 287 22.01 -7.63 -26.15
C LEU A 287 22.34 -8.49 -24.92
N ILE A 288 21.60 -9.58 -24.72
CA ILE A 288 21.76 -10.44 -23.54
C ILE A 288 23.16 -11.08 -23.53
N GLU A 289 23.63 -11.53 -24.69
CA GLU A 289 24.98 -12.11 -24.83
C GLU A 289 26.06 -11.09 -24.46
N ARG A 290 25.94 -9.85 -24.94
CA ARG A 290 26.89 -8.77 -24.66
C ARG A 290 27.00 -8.48 -23.16
N PHE A 291 25.87 -8.35 -22.45
CA PHE A 291 25.90 -8.13 -21.00
C PHE A 291 26.40 -9.36 -20.25
N ASN A 292 26.01 -10.58 -20.66
CA ASN A 292 26.45 -11.80 -19.99
C ASN A 292 27.97 -12.03 -20.09
N LYS A 293 28.63 -11.48 -21.13
CA LYS A 293 30.09 -11.47 -21.30
C LYS A 293 30.79 -10.29 -20.59
N SER A 294 30.04 -9.35 -20.00
CA SER A 294 30.58 -8.16 -19.32
C SER A 294 30.92 -8.44 -17.85
N CYS A 295 31.54 -7.47 -17.17
CA CYS A 295 31.79 -7.54 -15.73
C CYS A 295 30.50 -7.57 -14.89
N TYR A 296 29.37 -7.15 -15.46
CA TYR A 296 28.08 -7.06 -14.78
C TYR A 296 27.00 -7.84 -15.58
N PRO A 297 27.01 -9.18 -15.51
CA PRO A 297 26.09 -10.01 -16.28
C PRO A 297 24.64 -9.79 -15.87
N ILE A 298 23.71 -10.17 -16.76
CA ILE A 298 22.28 -10.04 -16.45
C ILE A 298 21.92 -11.00 -15.31
N ARG A 299 21.26 -10.46 -14.28
CA ARG A 299 20.75 -11.22 -13.13
C ARG A 299 19.26 -11.06 -12.90
N GLY A 300 18.61 -10.13 -13.60
CA GLY A 300 17.16 -9.94 -13.52
C GLY A 300 16.60 -9.38 -14.81
N ILE A 301 15.39 -9.79 -15.16
CA ILE A 301 14.66 -9.27 -16.32
C ILE A 301 13.30 -8.77 -15.89
N ILE A 302 12.94 -7.57 -16.34
CA ILE A 302 11.60 -7.00 -16.25
C ILE A 302 11.10 -6.68 -17.65
N HIS A 303 9.90 -7.18 -17.95
CA HIS A 303 9.20 -6.95 -19.19
C HIS A 303 8.05 -5.96 -18.98
N SER A 304 8.30 -4.70 -19.34
CA SER A 304 7.36 -3.59 -19.26
C SER A 304 6.97 -3.05 -20.66
N ALA A 305 7.40 -3.69 -21.74
CA ALA A 305 7.09 -3.25 -23.09
C ALA A 305 5.59 -3.43 -23.40
N VAL A 306 4.97 -2.39 -23.95
CA VAL A 306 3.56 -2.39 -24.30
C VAL A 306 3.31 -1.45 -25.47
N VAL A 307 2.39 -1.85 -26.33
CA VAL A 307 1.76 -1.01 -27.34
C VAL A 307 0.25 -1.11 -27.08
N LEU A 308 -0.41 0.03 -27.01
CA LEU A 308 -1.86 0.10 -26.79
C LEU A 308 -2.52 0.65 -28.05
N GLU A 309 -3.55 -0.06 -28.50
CA GLU A 309 -4.43 0.36 -29.57
C GLU A 309 -5.80 -0.29 -29.29
N ASP A 310 -6.56 0.29 -28.36
CA ASP A 310 -7.81 -0.29 -27.87
C ASP A 310 -8.86 -0.32 -28.99
N ARG A 311 -9.50 -1.48 -29.17
CA ARG A 311 -10.55 -1.75 -30.18
C ARG A 311 -11.55 -2.76 -29.63
N THR A 312 -12.83 -2.52 -29.88
CA THR A 312 -13.88 -3.52 -29.67
C THR A 312 -13.66 -4.72 -30.58
N LEU A 313 -14.20 -5.88 -30.19
CA LEU A 313 -14.04 -7.11 -30.95
C LEU A 313 -14.49 -6.98 -32.42
N ASN A 314 -15.58 -6.26 -32.68
CA ASN A 314 -16.11 -6.04 -34.04
C ASN A 314 -15.17 -5.20 -34.93
N ASN A 315 -14.33 -4.37 -34.33
CA ASN A 315 -13.41 -3.46 -35.04
C ASN A 315 -11.95 -3.94 -34.98
N LEU A 316 -11.72 -5.14 -34.44
CA LEU A 316 -10.39 -5.71 -34.29
C LEU A 316 -9.95 -6.33 -35.61
N THR A 317 -8.91 -5.77 -36.23
CA THR A 317 -8.34 -6.31 -37.48
C THR A 317 -7.02 -7.03 -37.23
N GLN A 318 -6.56 -7.77 -38.24
CA GLN A 318 -5.27 -8.47 -38.20
C GLN A 318 -4.09 -7.49 -38.03
N GLU A 319 -4.18 -6.30 -38.63
CA GLU A 319 -3.18 -5.24 -38.52
C GLU A 319 -3.07 -4.74 -37.08
N HIS A 320 -4.22 -4.52 -36.41
CA HIS A 320 -4.25 -4.12 -35.00
C HIS A 320 -3.63 -5.20 -34.10
N LEU A 321 -3.95 -6.48 -34.31
CA LEU A 321 -3.35 -7.58 -33.56
C LEU A 321 -1.85 -7.67 -33.79
N SER A 322 -1.41 -7.47 -35.04
CA SER A 322 0.00 -7.43 -35.43
C SER A 322 0.75 -6.25 -34.82
N LEU A 323 0.04 -5.21 -34.35
CA LEU A 323 0.62 -4.07 -33.66
C LEU A 323 0.73 -4.29 -32.14
N VAL A 324 -0.33 -4.77 -31.48
CA VAL A 324 -0.41 -4.81 -30.01
C VAL A 324 0.19 -6.07 -29.38
N LEU A 325 0.04 -7.23 -30.03
CA LEU A 325 0.49 -8.51 -29.48
C LEU A 325 2.01 -8.66 -29.44
N PRO A 326 2.79 -8.28 -30.47
CA PRO A 326 4.20 -8.65 -30.53
C PRO A 326 5.01 -8.16 -29.33
N ALA A 327 4.74 -6.95 -28.84
CA ALA A 327 5.47 -6.37 -27.70
C ALA A 327 5.42 -7.27 -26.47
N LYS A 328 4.23 -7.82 -26.12
CA LYS A 328 4.04 -8.71 -24.97
C LYS A 328 4.36 -10.17 -25.32
N VAL A 329 3.84 -10.65 -26.44
CA VAL A 329 3.93 -12.07 -26.81
C VAL A 329 5.32 -12.42 -27.31
N ARG A 330 5.72 -11.89 -28.46
CA ARG A 330 7.04 -12.17 -29.05
C ARG A 330 8.15 -11.62 -28.15
N GLY A 331 7.95 -10.43 -27.58
CA GLY A 331 8.93 -9.80 -26.69
C GLY A 331 9.28 -10.66 -25.48
N ALA A 332 8.28 -11.11 -24.71
CA ALA A 332 8.54 -11.97 -23.57
C ALA A 332 9.07 -13.36 -23.99
N TRP A 333 8.59 -13.90 -25.11
CA TRP A 333 9.07 -15.17 -25.65
C TRP A 333 10.55 -15.11 -26.07
N TYR A 334 10.98 -14.05 -26.75
CA TYR A 334 12.38 -13.89 -27.17
C TYR A 334 13.31 -13.64 -25.99
N LEU A 335 12.88 -12.86 -25.00
CA LEU A 335 13.62 -12.74 -23.73
C LEU A 335 13.76 -14.12 -23.06
N HIS A 336 12.69 -14.91 -23.02
CA HIS A 336 12.73 -16.28 -22.50
C HIS A 336 13.70 -17.16 -23.29
N GLN A 337 13.58 -17.23 -24.62
CA GLN A 337 14.44 -18.05 -25.48
C GLN A 337 15.91 -17.67 -25.37
N ALA A 338 16.23 -16.38 -25.44
CA ALA A 338 17.61 -15.89 -25.33
C ALA A 338 18.22 -16.25 -23.96
N THR A 339 17.49 -16.10 -22.86
CA THR A 339 17.99 -16.53 -21.54
C THR A 339 18.26 -18.03 -21.45
N GLN A 340 17.49 -18.85 -22.17
CA GLN A 340 17.67 -20.30 -22.20
C GLN A 340 18.85 -20.72 -23.05
N LEU A 341 18.97 -20.18 -24.26
CA LEU A 341 20.05 -20.52 -25.20
C LEU A 341 21.42 -20.07 -24.68
N LEU A 342 21.47 -18.93 -23.99
CA LEU A 342 22.70 -18.39 -23.41
C LEU A 342 22.97 -18.87 -21.97
N HIS A 343 22.08 -19.72 -21.43
CA HIS A 343 22.17 -20.24 -20.05
C HIS A 343 22.38 -19.14 -18.99
N VAL A 344 21.65 -18.02 -19.11
CA VAL A 344 21.83 -16.85 -18.24
C VAL A 344 21.25 -17.15 -16.85
N PRO A 345 22.05 -17.10 -15.78
CA PRO A 345 21.57 -17.34 -14.43
C PRO A 345 20.85 -16.09 -13.92
N ILE A 346 19.53 -16.04 -14.08
CA ILE A 346 18.69 -14.95 -13.58
C ILE A 346 17.99 -15.34 -12.28
N HIS A 347 17.83 -14.39 -11.38
CA HIS A 347 17.11 -14.54 -10.12
C HIS A 347 15.60 -14.33 -10.31
N PHE A 348 15.21 -13.42 -11.20
CA PHE A 348 13.81 -13.14 -11.48
C PHE A 348 13.56 -12.81 -12.95
N PHE A 349 12.36 -13.15 -13.40
CA PHE A 349 11.82 -12.80 -14.72
C PHE A 349 10.40 -12.25 -14.52
N ILE A 350 10.26 -10.94 -14.46
CA ILE A 350 8.98 -10.28 -14.15
C ILE A 350 8.33 -9.79 -15.43
N MET A 351 7.03 -10.02 -15.56
CA MET A 351 6.21 -9.56 -16.68
C MET A 351 5.03 -8.77 -16.16
N PHE A 352 4.84 -7.56 -16.68
CA PHE A 352 3.68 -6.75 -16.33
C PHE A 352 2.49 -7.10 -17.22
N SER A 353 1.54 -7.83 -16.64
CA SER A 353 0.20 -8.09 -17.14
C SER A 353 -0.76 -6.98 -16.66
N SER A 354 -2.07 -7.17 -16.80
CA SER A 354 -3.06 -6.20 -16.36
C SER A 354 -4.30 -6.86 -15.77
N ILE A 355 -4.89 -6.21 -14.77
CA ILE A 355 -6.19 -6.62 -14.22
C ILE A 355 -7.32 -6.59 -15.27
N ARG A 356 -7.15 -5.85 -16.38
CA ARG A 356 -8.10 -5.84 -17.51
C ARG A 356 -8.38 -7.23 -18.08
N ASN A 357 -7.50 -8.21 -17.88
CA ASN A 357 -7.75 -9.62 -18.23
C ASN A 357 -8.91 -10.24 -17.44
N HIS A 358 -9.11 -9.79 -16.21
CA HIS A 358 -10.09 -10.36 -15.29
C HIS A 358 -11.37 -9.52 -15.22
N LEU A 359 -11.37 -8.35 -15.86
CA LEU A 359 -12.53 -7.47 -15.99
C LEU A 359 -13.18 -7.69 -17.35
N LEU A 360 -14.51 -7.62 -17.41
CA LEU A 360 -15.30 -7.76 -18.64
C LEU A 360 -15.23 -6.48 -19.50
N GLU A 361 -14.03 -6.07 -19.88
CA GLU A 361 -13.79 -4.89 -20.72
C GLU A 361 -13.80 -5.28 -22.21
N VAL A 362 -14.87 -4.88 -22.91
CA VAL A 362 -15.16 -5.30 -24.30
C VAL A 362 -14.21 -4.66 -25.34
N SER A 363 -13.52 -3.57 -24.99
CA SER A 363 -12.69 -2.75 -25.89
C SER A 363 -11.18 -3.08 -25.88
N SER A 364 -10.74 -4.07 -25.10
CA SER A 364 -9.31 -4.37 -24.88
C SER A 364 -8.89 -5.78 -25.33
N SER A 365 -9.61 -6.39 -26.29
CA SER A 365 -9.44 -7.82 -26.64
C SER A 365 -8.01 -8.23 -27.02
N GLY A 366 -7.34 -7.47 -27.89
CA GLY A 366 -5.95 -7.74 -28.28
C GLY A 366 -4.94 -7.53 -27.14
N TYR A 367 -5.14 -6.50 -26.34
CA TYR A 367 -4.33 -6.23 -25.14
C TYR A 367 -4.46 -7.37 -24.12
N ASN A 368 -5.69 -7.82 -23.87
CA ASN A 368 -5.99 -8.91 -22.94
C ASN A 368 -5.38 -10.23 -23.39
N ALA A 369 -5.43 -10.55 -24.69
CA ALA A 369 -4.77 -11.73 -25.25
C ALA A 369 -3.25 -11.70 -25.02
N GLY A 370 -2.61 -10.54 -25.23
CA GLY A 370 -1.18 -10.37 -24.98
C GLY A 370 -0.81 -10.55 -23.50
N ASN A 371 -1.61 -10.03 -22.59
CA ASN A 371 -1.41 -10.21 -21.15
C ASN A 371 -1.65 -11.66 -20.69
N GLN A 372 -2.69 -12.32 -21.21
CA GLN A 372 -2.98 -13.72 -20.89
C GLN A 372 -1.83 -14.65 -21.32
N PHE A 373 -1.16 -14.32 -22.43
CA PHE A 373 0.05 -15.02 -22.84
C PHE A 373 1.18 -14.86 -21.80
N LEU A 374 1.39 -13.67 -21.23
CA LEU A 374 2.39 -13.45 -20.17
C LEU A 374 2.10 -14.31 -18.93
N ASP A 375 0.83 -14.40 -18.55
CA ASP A 375 0.39 -15.22 -17.42
C ASP A 375 0.66 -16.72 -17.69
N ALA A 376 0.36 -17.18 -18.92
CA ALA A 376 0.64 -18.54 -19.35
C ALA A 376 2.15 -18.83 -19.44
N LEU A 377 2.95 -17.87 -19.92
CA LEU A 377 4.41 -17.99 -20.01
C LEU A 377 5.05 -18.06 -18.61
N ALA A 378 4.57 -17.25 -17.65
CA ALA A 378 5.01 -17.35 -16.27
C ALA A 378 4.73 -18.74 -15.70
N HIS A 379 3.51 -19.24 -15.89
CA HIS A 379 3.13 -20.57 -15.46
C HIS A 379 4.00 -21.66 -16.10
N TYR A 380 4.25 -21.57 -17.41
CA TYR A 380 5.12 -22.48 -18.15
C TYR A 380 6.55 -22.49 -17.62
N ARG A 381 7.17 -21.31 -17.46
CA ARG A 381 8.54 -21.17 -16.92
C ARG A 381 8.65 -21.77 -15.52
N CYS A 382 7.72 -21.47 -14.62
CA CYS A 382 7.77 -21.95 -13.24
C CYS A 382 7.44 -23.44 -13.11
N ARG A 383 6.37 -23.92 -13.75
CA ARG A 383 5.83 -25.28 -13.52
C ARG A 383 6.41 -26.35 -14.43
N LYS A 384 6.88 -25.99 -15.63
CA LYS A 384 7.45 -26.95 -16.58
C LYS A 384 8.97 -26.88 -16.59
N LEU A 385 9.54 -25.69 -16.60
CA LEU A 385 11.00 -25.50 -16.72
C LEU A 385 11.70 -25.28 -15.37
N HIS A 386 10.95 -25.06 -14.29
CA HIS A 386 11.49 -24.73 -12.96
C HIS A 386 12.40 -23.49 -12.97
N LEU A 387 12.07 -22.52 -13.84
CA LEU A 387 12.77 -21.25 -13.96
C LEU A 387 11.98 -20.14 -13.27
N PRO A 388 12.65 -19.10 -12.76
CA PRO A 388 11.97 -17.98 -12.15
C PRO A 388 11.11 -17.26 -13.18
N ALA A 389 9.87 -16.98 -12.80
CA ALA A 389 8.96 -16.08 -13.50
C ALA A 389 7.86 -15.57 -12.57
N LEU A 390 7.45 -14.31 -12.77
CA LEU A 390 6.30 -13.71 -12.10
C LEU A 390 5.54 -12.85 -13.12
N SER A 391 4.28 -13.17 -13.38
CA SER A 391 3.38 -12.27 -14.11
C SER A 391 2.48 -11.54 -13.11
N ILE A 392 2.32 -10.24 -13.29
CA ILE A 392 1.57 -9.39 -12.36
C ILE A 392 0.45 -8.67 -13.09
N SER A 393 -0.80 -8.99 -12.75
CA SER A 393 -1.99 -8.32 -13.27
C SER A 393 -2.15 -6.93 -12.64
N LEU A 394 -1.42 -5.94 -13.16
CA LEU A 394 -1.40 -4.60 -12.58
C LEU A 394 -2.75 -3.86 -12.76
N PRO A 395 -3.24 -3.16 -11.73
CA PRO A 395 -4.32 -2.19 -11.87
C PRO A 395 -3.79 -0.90 -12.54
N ALA A 396 -4.64 0.12 -12.65
CA ALA A 396 -4.19 1.43 -13.06
C ALA A 396 -3.21 2.02 -12.03
N VAL A 397 -2.00 2.42 -12.46
CA VAL A 397 -0.92 2.87 -11.57
C VAL A 397 -0.75 4.40 -11.66
N ASN A 398 -0.64 5.06 -10.50
CA ASN A 398 -0.41 6.49 -10.38
C ASN A 398 1.04 6.86 -10.72
N GLY A 399 1.27 8.07 -11.24
CA GLY A 399 2.59 8.70 -11.38
C GLY A 399 3.57 8.04 -12.36
N ALA A 400 3.29 6.83 -12.84
CA ALA A 400 4.17 6.07 -13.72
C ALA A 400 3.34 5.04 -14.49
N GLY A 401 2.90 5.39 -15.70
CA GLY A 401 2.08 4.49 -16.51
C GLY A 401 1.25 5.17 -17.58
N MET A 402 0.47 4.34 -18.29
CA MET A 402 -0.29 4.65 -19.51
C MET A 402 -1.29 5.80 -19.36
N PHE A 403 -1.69 6.12 -18.13
CA PHE A 403 -2.81 7.01 -17.84
C PHE A 403 -2.47 8.51 -17.81
N HIS A 404 -1.20 8.89 -18.00
CA HIS A 404 -0.87 10.29 -18.24
C HIS A 404 -1.42 10.80 -19.60
N ARG A 405 -1.60 9.90 -20.58
CA ARG A 405 -2.09 10.23 -21.94
C ARG A 405 -3.61 10.14 -22.12
N HIS A 406 -4.35 9.55 -21.18
CA HIS A 406 -5.80 9.35 -21.28
C HIS A 406 -6.52 9.77 -19.99
N LYS A 407 -6.45 11.06 -19.64
CA LYS A 407 -7.16 11.62 -18.48
C LYS A 407 -8.67 11.33 -18.51
N GLU A 408 -9.26 11.28 -19.70
CA GLU A 408 -10.67 10.93 -19.91
C GLU A 408 -10.96 9.45 -19.59
N MET A 409 -10.04 8.53 -19.87
CA MET A 409 -10.21 7.12 -19.51
C MET A 409 -10.11 6.91 -18.00
N LEU A 410 -9.27 7.68 -17.30
CA LEU A 410 -9.20 7.67 -15.84
C LEU A 410 -10.49 8.16 -15.18
N SER A 411 -11.06 9.26 -15.69
CA SER A 411 -12.33 9.76 -15.18
C SER A 411 -13.45 8.77 -15.45
N THR A 412 -13.49 8.12 -16.63
CA THR A 412 -14.46 7.06 -16.91
C THR A 412 -14.28 5.86 -15.99
N LEU A 413 -13.08 5.28 -15.83
CA LEU A 413 -12.87 4.11 -14.95
C LEU A 413 -13.19 4.41 -13.48
N LYS A 414 -12.85 5.61 -13.01
CA LYS A 414 -13.20 6.05 -11.65
C LYS A 414 -14.71 6.23 -11.49
N PHE A 415 -15.40 6.76 -12.50
CA PHE A 415 -16.83 7.06 -12.45
C PHE A 415 -17.72 5.83 -12.72
N THR A 416 -17.31 4.91 -13.58
CA THR A 416 -18.11 3.75 -13.99
C THR A 416 -17.79 2.47 -13.21
N GLN A 417 -16.56 2.32 -12.71
CA GLN A 417 -16.10 1.08 -12.06
C GLN A 417 -15.52 1.27 -10.65
N GLY A 418 -15.40 2.52 -10.17
CA GLY A 418 -14.98 2.82 -8.79
C GLY A 418 -13.50 2.52 -8.49
N PHE A 419 -12.66 2.31 -9.52
CA PHE A 419 -11.24 2.04 -9.32
C PHE A 419 -10.46 3.32 -8.97
N GLU A 420 -9.58 3.21 -7.98
CA GLU A 420 -8.57 4.22 -7.67
C GLU A 420 -7.20 3.83 -8.26
N LEU A 421 -6.38 4.84 -8.54
CA LEU A 421 -5.02 4.64 -9.02
C LEU A 421 -4.15 4.08 -7.89
N MET A 422 -3.52 2.94 -8.12
CA MET A 422 -2.59 2.35 -7.15
C MET A 422 -1.27 3.14 -7.15
N PRO A 423 -0.73 3.54 -5.98
CA PRO A 423 0.59 4.15 -5.89
C PRO A 423 1.69 3.22 -6.41
N THR A 424 2.65 3.75 -7.17
CA THR A 424 3.74 2.93 -7.76
C THR A 424 4.58 2.22 -6.70
N ILE A 425 4.78 2.84 -5.54
CA ILE A 425 5.51 2.23 -4.41
C ILE A 425 4.80 0.98 -3.87
N THR A 426 3.46 0.99 -3.85
CA THR A 426 2.67 -0.17 -3.42
C THR A 426 2.83 -1.31 -4.41
N VAL A 427 2.80 -1.00 -5.72
CA VAL A 427 3.07 -1.99 -6.77
C VAL A 427 4.42 -2.65 -6.53
N PHE A 428 5.50 -1.87 -6.39
CA PHE A 428 6.85 -2.41 -6.23
C PHE A 428 7.02 -3.28 -4.98
N LYS A 429 6.44 -2.87 -3.85
CA LYS A 429 6.43 -3.70 -2.63
C LYS A 429 5.67 -5.03 -2.82
N LEU A 430 4.60 -5.03 -3.60
CA LEU A 430 3.88 -6.28 -3.95
C LEU A 430 4.72 -7.19 -4.84
N ILE A 431 5.50 -6.65 -5.79
CA ILE A 431 6.43 -7.44 -6.61
C ILE A 431 7.40 -8.21 -5.72
N GLU A 432 8.01 -7.53 -4.73
CA GLU A 432 8.94 -8.17 -3.81
C GLU A 432 8.29 -9.23 -2.94
N TYR A 433 7.08 -8.94 -2.46
CA TYR A 433 6.31 -9.89 -1.65
C TYR A 433 6.03 -11.16 -2.45
N PHE A 434 5.50 -11.04 -3.66
CA PHE A 434 5.14 -12.19 -4.50
C PHE A 434 6.34 -12.91 -5.11
N HIS A 435 7.51 -12.28 -5.20
CA HIS A 435 8.73 -13.00 -5.58
C HIS A 435 9.19 -13.98 -4.48
N GLN A 436 8.91 -13.70 -3.21
CA GLN A 436 9.32 -14.53 -2.08
C GLN A 436 8.35 -15.70 -1.80
N THR A 437 7.14 -15.67 -2.36
CA THR A 437 6.08 -16.67 -2.18
C THR A 437 5.99 -17.62 -3.36
#